data_AF-A0A1G0M183-F1
#
_entry.id   AF-A0A1G0M183-F1
#
_cell.length_a   1.000
_cell.length_b   1.000
_cell.length_c   1.000
_cell.angle_alpha   90.00
_cell.angle_beta   90.00
_cell.angle_gamma   90.00
#
_symmetry.space_group_name_H-M   'P 1'
#
loop_
_entity.id
_entity.type
_entity.pdbx_description
1 polymer ?
#
loop_
_entity_poly.entity_id
_entity_poly.type
_entity_poly.pdbx_seq_one_letter_code
_entity_poly.pdbx_strand_id
1 'polypeptide(L)'
;MKKSMLVLLALSLTAISGAALAETPKEKGPEFIRFKMKDLELPFKHWKHQKNLNNECFHCHNTTLGKIDGWGEQTAHRLCISCHELEDKGPVYCRQCHVKKKK
;
A
#
# COMPACT_ATOMS: atom_id res chain seq x y z
N MET A 1 61.13 -25.68 -34.49
CA MET A 1 61.16 -25.99 -33.04
C MET A 1 60.09 -25.11 -32.38
N LYS A 2 58.93 -25.67 -32.01
CA LYS A 2 58.50 -25.89 -30.60
C LYS A 2 58.38 -24.54 -29.85
N LYS A 3 57.25 -23.99 -29.38
CA LYS A 3 55.88 -24.44 -29.00
C LYS A 3 55.02 -23.15 -28.96
N SER A 4 53.83 -23.09 -29.55
CA SER A 4 52.51 -23.27 -28.90
C SER A 4 52.33 -22.57 -27.54
N MET A 5 51.43 -21.57 -27.47
CA MET A 5 50.34 -21.34 -26.49
C MET A 5 49.95 -19.84 -26.51
N LEU A 6 48.84 -19.40 -27.13
CA LEU A 6 47.48 -19.38 -26.56
C LEU A 6 47.45 -19.00 -25.08
N VAL A 7 47.03 -17.76 -24.76
CA VAL A 7 45.92 -17.46 -23.84
C VAL A 7 45.41 -16.04 -24.15
N LEU A 8 44.10 -15.95 -24.33
CA LEU A 8 43.33 -14.74 -24.60
C LEU A 8 43.45 -13.72 -23.44
N LEU A 9 43.84 -12.48 -23.75
CA LEU A 9 43.65 -11.37 -22.83
C LEU A 9 42.22 -10.84 -23.04
N ALA A 10 41.35 -11.19 -22.11
CA ALA A 10 39.93 -10.92 -22.11
C ALA A 10 39.62 -9.43 -22.23
N LEU A 11 38.77 -9.11 -23.21
CA LEU A 11 38.13 -7.82 -23.41
C LEU A 11 37.20 -7.55 -22.23
N SER A 12 37.64 -6.78 -21.23
CA SER A 12 36.85 -6.40 -20.06
C SER A 12 35.85 -5.30 -20.43
N LEU A 13 34.73 -5.71 -21.03
CA LEU A 13 33.54 -4.91 -21.21
C LEU A 13 32.50 -5.34 -20.18
N THR A 14 32.50 -4.72 -19.00
CA THR A 14 31.41 -4.88 -18.02
C THR A 14 31.01 -3.53 -17.46
N ALA A 15 30.41 -2.69 -18.31
CA ALA A 15 29.49 -1.66 -17.87
C ALA A 15 28.09 -2.29 -17.79
N ILE A 16 27.80 -2.98 -16.68
CA ILE A 16 26.43 -3.35 -16.35
C ILE A 16 25.93 -2.30 -15.37
N SER A 17 25.23 -1.32 -15.93
CA SER A 17 24.38 -0.38 -15.21
C SER A 17 23.41 -1.16 -14.34
N GLY A 18 23.65 -1.18 -13.03
CA GLY A 18 22.68 -1.67 -12.06
C GLY A 18 21.48 -0.73 -12.06
N ALA A 19 20.47 -1.05 -12.87
CA ALA A 19 19.14 -0.50 -12.69
C ALA A 19 18.70 -0.86 -11.26
N ALA A 20 18.46 0.15 -10.44
CA ALA A 20 17.77 0.01 -9.17
C ALA A 20 16.40 -0.62 -9.48
N LEU A 21 16.26 -1.91 -9.18
CA LEU A 21 14.94 -2.53 -9.11
C LEU A 21 14.24 -1.87 -7.94
N ALA A 22 13.22 -1.06 -8.24
CA ALA A 22 12.26 -0.64 -7.24
C ALA A 22 11.66 -1.92 -6.65
N GLU A 23 12.08 -2.27 -5.44
CA GLU A 23 11.54 -3.39 -4.69
C GLU A 23 10.06 -3.10 -4.44
N THR A 24 9.17 -3.77 -5.16
CA THR A 24 7.76 -3.79 -4.81
C THR A 24 7.64 -4.29 -3.37
N PRO A 25 7.09 -3.50 -2.42
CA PRO A 25 6.98 -3.94 -1.04
C PRO A 25 6.18 -5.26 -0.99
N LYS A 26 6.83 -6.33 -0.52
CA LYS A 26 6.26 -7.70 -0.46
C LYS A 26 5.07 -7.83 0.49
N GLU A 27 4.84 -6.87 1.36
CA GLU A 27 3.86 -6.94 2.43
C GLU A 27 2.61 -6.11 2.08
N LYS A 28 1.69 -6.73 1.33
CA LYS A 28 0.33 -6.18 1.19
C LYS A 28 -0.34 -6.33 2.55
N GLY A 29 -0.61 -5.22 3.24
CA GLY A 29 -1.29 -5.23 4.54
C GLY A 29 -2.61 -6.03 4.53
N PRO A 30 -3.22 -6.28 5.69
CA PRO A 30 -4.35 -7.21 5.81
C PRO A 30 -5.45 -6.88 4.80
N GLU A 31 -5.99 -7.89 4.12
CA GLU A 31 -7.02 -7.65 3.10
C GLU A 31 -8.26 -6.96 3.69
N PHE A 32 -8.65 -7.37 4.89
CA PHE A 32 -9.80 -6.84 5.62
C PHE A 32 -9.38 -6.35 7.00
N ILE A 33 -9.91 -5.22 7.41
CA ILE A 33 -9.77 -4.67 8.76
C ILE A 33 -11.18 -4.46 9.33
N ARG A 34 -11.41 -4.89 10.56
CA ARG A 34 -12.69 -4.65 11.26
C ARG A 34 -12.48 -3.57 12.29
N PHE A 35 -12.93 -2.36 11.99
CA PHE A 35 -12.91 -1.28 12.97
C PHE A 35 -14.09 -1.44 13.92
N LYS A 36 -13.83 -1.42 15.22
CA LYS A 36 -14.87 -1.44 16.26
C LYS A 36 -15.14 -0.01 16.72
N MET A 37 -16.40 0.41 16.70
CA MET A 37 -16.86 1.71 17.17
C MET A 37 -18.02 1.50 18.14
N LYS A 38 -17.72 1.43 19.45
CA LYS A 38 -18.68 1.00 20.48
C LYS A 38 -19.29 -0.37 20.12
N ASP A 39 -20.60 -0.43 19.91
CA ASP A 39 -21.35 -1.64 19.55
C ASP A 39 -21.44 -1.87 18.03
N LEU A 40 -20.81 -1.00 17.24
CA LEU A 40 -20.81 -1.09 15.77
C LEU A 40 -19.47 -1.61 15.27
N GLU A 41 -19.52 -2.22 14.10
CA GLU A 41 -18.35 -2.70 13.38
C GLU A 41 -18.40 -2.22 11.93
N LEU A 42 -17.28 -1.70 11.44
CA LEU A 42 -17.08 -1.29 10.05
C LEU A 42 -16.10 -2.25 9.40
N PRO A 43 -16.54 -3.12 8.48
CA PRO A 43 -15.66 -3.94 7.68
C PRO A 43 -15.00 -3.09 6.59
N PHE A 44 -13.71 -2.81 6.75
CA PHE A 44 -12.90 -2.09 5.79
C PHE A 44 -12.15 -3.06 4.87
N LYS A 45 -12.34 -2.90 3.55
CA LYS A 45 -11.65 -3.69 2.52
C LYS A 45 -10.35 -2.98 2.13
N HIS A 46 -9.29 -3.16 2.90
CA HIS A 46 -8.00 -2.52 2.66
C HIS A 46 -7.43 -2.86 1.27
N TRP A 47 -7.52 -4.13 0.85
CA TRP A 47 -7.09 -4.55 -0.49
C TRP A 47 -7.77 -3.77 -1.62
N LYS A 48 -9.05 -3.41 -1.44
CA LYS A 48 -9.82 -2.68 -2.46
C LYS A 48 -9.31 -1.26 -2.60
N HIS A 49 -8.96 -0.62 -1.48
CA HIS A 49 -8.40 0.72 -1.48
C HIS A 49 -6.99 0.71 -2.08
N GLN A 50 -6.16 -0.26 -1.71
CA GLN A 50 -4.84 -0.45 -2.34
C GLN A 50 -4.98 -0.63 -3.86
N LYS A 51 -5.89 -1.48 -4.32
CA LYS A 51 -6.14 -1.69 -5.76
C LYS A 51 -6.61 -0.41 -6.46
N ASN A 52 -7.57 0.30 -5.85
CA ASN A 52 -8.14 1.52 -6.43
C ASN A 52 -7.14 2.68 -6.49
N LEU A 53 -6.18 2.71 -5.58
CA LEU A 53 -5.12 3.71 -5.50
C LEU A 53 -3.82 3.23 -6.16
N ASN A 54 -3.86 2.21 -7.03
CA ASN A 54 -2.67 1.67 -7.71
C ASN A 54 -1.50 1.29 -6.77
N ASN A 55 -1.82 0.86 -5.55
CA ASN A 55 -0.88 0.59 -4.45
C ASN A 55 -0.09 1.81 -3.95
N GLU A 56 -0.59 3.02 -4.17
CA GLU A 56 -0.07 4.24 -3.54
C GLU A 56 -0.46 4.26 -2.06
N CYS A 57 0.44 3.80 -1.20
CA CYS A 57 0.18 3.66 0.23
C CYS A 57 0.11 5.01 0.97
N PHE A 58 0.73 6.06 0.43
CA PHE A 58 0.91 7.35 1.11
C PHE A 58 -0.36 8.18 1.23
N HIS A 59 -1.43 7.84 0.49
CA HIS A 59 -2.74 8.46 0.69
C HIS A 59 -3.33 8.16 2.08
N CYS A 60 -2.86 7.09 2.74
CA CYS A 60 -3.26 6.71 4.09
C CYS A 60 -2.09 6.65 5.08
N HIS A 61 -0.88 6.32 4.61
CA HIS A 61 0.31 6.08 5.44
C HIS A 61 1.40 7.14 5.18
N ASN A 62 1.44 8.18 6.00
CA ASN A 62 2.34 9.32 5.78
C ASN A 62 3.81 9.04 6.16
N THR A 63 4.05 8.25 7.20
CA THR A 63 5.41 8.07 7.76
C THR A 63 5.89 6.63 7.62
N THR A 64 5.05 5.67 8.00
CA THR A 64 5.39 4.24 8.01
C THR A 64 4.20 3.40 7.54
N LEU A 65 4.51 2.32 6.84
CA LEU A 65 3.53 1.28 6.55
C LEU A 65 3.25 0.51 7.85
N GLY A 66 1.97 0.26 8.14
CA GLY A 66 1.55 -0.41 9.37
C GLY A 66 0.44 0.33 10.08
N LYS A 67 0.44 0.31 11.42
CA LYS A 67 -0.56 1.05 12.19
C LYS A 67 -0.36 2.55 11.97
N ILE A 68 -1.45 3.24 11.66
CA ILE A 68 -1.45 4.71 11.54
C ILE A 68 -1.40 5.30 12.95
N ASP A 69 -0.41 6.16 13.19
CA ASP A 69 -0.26 6.86 14.47
C ASP A 69 -1.47 7.75 14.76
N GLY A 70 -1.89 7.79 16.03
CA GLY A 70 -3.06 8.57 16.43
C GLY A 70 -4.38 8.06 15.82
N TRP A 71 -4.48 6.76 15.50
CA TRP A 71 -5.72 6.17 15.02
C TRP A 71 -6.88 6.39 16.01
N GLY A 72 -7.98 6.96 15.50
CA GLY A 72 -9.17 7.31 16.28
C GLY A 72 -10.24 7.91 15.38
N GLU A 73 -11.36 8.36 15.97
CA GLU A 73 -12.51 8.90 15.23
C GLU A 73 -12.11 10.03 14.27
N GLN A 74 -11.42 11.05 14.77
CA GLN A 74 -11.04 12.22 13.97
C GLN A 74 -10.12 11.85 12.81
N THR A 75 -9.16 10.96 13.04
CA THR A 75 -8.23 10.47 12.01
C THR A 75 -8.97 9.66 10.97
N ALA A 76 -9.86 8.76 11.38
CA ALA A 76 -10.66 7.93 10.48
C ALA A 76 -11.62 8.78 9.63
N HIS A 77 -12.35 9.73 10.24
CA HIS A 77 -13.23 10.64 9.50
C HIS A 77 -12.42 11.49 8.50
N ARG A 78 -11.27 12.02 8.90
CA ARG A 78 -10.42 12.81 8.00
C ARG A 78 -9.90 12.00 6.83
N LEU A 79 -9.40 10.78 7.04
CA LEU A 79 -8.84 9.97 5.96
C LEU A 79 -9.94 9.41 5.05
N CYS A 80 -10.98 8.82 5.63
CA CYS A 80 -12.01 8.13 4.88
C CYS A 80 -12.97 9.10 4.19
N ILE A 81 -13.56 10.04 4.94
CA ILE A 81 -14.64 10.89 4.42
C ILE A 81 -14.06 11.89 3.41
N SER A 82 -12.95 12.56 3.73
CA SER A 82 -12.40 13.58 2.82
C SER A 82 -12.03 13.00 1.45
N CYS A 83 -11.49 11.77 1.41
CA CYS A 83 -11.19 11.08 0.16
C CYS A 83 -12.48 10.72 -0.61
N HIS A 84 -13.49 10.17 0.07
CA HIS A 84 -14.75 9.82 -0.58
C HIS A 84 -15.54 11.04 -1.07
N GLU A 85 -15.47 12.17 -0.37
CA GLU A 85 -16.04 13.44 -0.79
C GLU A 85 -15.31 14.00 -2.00
N LEU A 86 -13.97 14.02 -1.97
CA LEU A 86 -13.15 14.53 -3.07
C LEU A 86 -13.34 13.72 -4.36
N GLU A 87 -13.42 12.40 -4.25
CA GLU A 87 -13.56 11.49 -5.38
C GLU A 87 -15.01 11.25 -5.82
N ASP A 88 -15.97 11.84 -5.10
CA ASP A 88 -17.42 11.57 -5.22
C ASP A 88 -17.74 10.05 -5.25
N LYS A 89 -17.01 9.29 -4.43
CA LYS A 89 -17.02 7.82 -4.43
C LYS A 89 -16.85 7.28 -3.02
N GLY A 90 -17.87 6.57 -2.56
CA GLY A 90 -17.85 5.89 -1.27
C GLY A 90 -18.75 6.56 -0.24
N PRO A 91 -18.82 6.01 0.97
CA PRO A 91 -19.69 6.53 2.01
C PRO A 91 -19.13 7.81 2.65
N VAL A 92 -19.99 8.84 2.75
CA VAL A 92 -19.68 10.13 3.40
C VAL A 92 -20.62 10.44 4.57
N TYR A 93 -21.80 9.81 4.62
CA TYR A 93 -22.75 9.98 5.70
C TYR A 93 -22.59 8.94 6.81
N CYS A 94 -22.87 9.34 8.05
CA CYS A 94 -22.65 8.50 9.24
C CYS A 94 -23.23 7.08 9.10
N ARG A 95 -24.47 6.96 8.60
CA ARG A 95 -25.16 5.65 8.51
C ARG A 95 -24.68 4.78 7.34
N GLN A 96 -23.89 5.31 6.41
CA GLN A 96 -23.31 4.54 5.32
C GLN A 96 -22.06 3.76 5.77
N CYS A 97 -21.30 4.31 6.72
CA CYS A 97 -20.18 3.62 7.39
C CYS A 97 -20.64 2.88 8.66
N HIS A 98 -21.37 3.56 9.54
CA HIS A 98 -21.75 3.05 10.86
C HIS A 98 -23.08 2.30 10.80
N VAL A 99 -23.11 1.24 9.99
CA VAL A 99 -24.32 0.43 9.79
C VAL A 99 -24.59 -0.41 11.04
N LYS A 100 -25.72 -0.15 11.71
CA LYS A 100 -26.28 -1.08 12.70
C LYS A 100 -26.68 -2.36 11.96
N LYS A 101 -26.06 -3.49 12.29
CA LYS A 101 -26.57 -4.79 11.84
C LYS A 101 -28.02 -4.90 12.33
N LYS A 102 -28.97 -5.06 11.41
CA LYS A 102 -30.33 -5.40 11.79
C LYS A 102 -30.27 -6.78 12.46
N LYS A 103 -30.82 -6.88 13.67
CA LYS A 103 -30.99 -8.16 14.37
C LYS A 103 -32.00 -9.02 13.62
#